data_AF-M4BYM9-F1
#
_entry.id   AF-M4BYM9-F1
#
_cell.length_a   1.000
_cell.length_b   1.000
_cell.length_c   1.000
_cell.angle_alpha   90.00
_cell.angle_beta   90.00
_cell.angle_gamma   90.00
#
_symmetry.space_group_name_H-M   'P 1'
#
loop_
_entity.id
_entity.type
_entity.pdbx_description
1 polymer ?
#
loop_
_entity_poly.entity_id
_entity_poly.type
_entity_poly.pdbx_seq_one_letter_code
_entity_poly.pdbx_strand_id
1 'polypeptide(L)'
;MACHPRDANLLLLAYDTCSTVLLWNLAKRKVVREFTLSEKANMSLSRTKSTSSSVSCVDEEPIVKSPQSLSWHCSGKTFVVGYKQGGIAVFLVDKSVECIDTLQK
;
A
#
# COMPACT_ATOMS: atom_id res chain seq x y z
N MET A 1 -1.47 5.75 -12.01
CA MET A 1 -2.71 4.99 -12.33
C MET A 1 -2.36 3.74 -13.12
N ALA A 2 -3.17 2.67 -13.09
CA ALA A 2 -2.92 1.44 -13.86
C ALA A 2 -4.21 0.65 -14.22
N CYS A 3 -4.37 0.26 -15.48
CA CYS A 3 -5.54 -0.50 -15.96
C CYS A 3 -5.44 -1.99 -15.65
N HIS A 4 -6.54 -2.62 -15.24
CA HIS A 4 -6.58 -4.05 -14.94
C HIS A 4 -6.38 -4.90 -16.22
N PRO A 5 -5.48 -5.91 -16.20
CA PRO A 5 -5.02 -6.59 -17.42
C PRO A 5 -6.09 -7.47 -18.10
N ARG A 6 -7.19 -7.79 -17.40
CA ARG A 6 -8.26 -8.66 -17.91
C ARG A 6 -9.65 -8.03 -17.92
N ASP A 7 -9.77 -6.79 -17.41
CA ASP A 7 -11.05 -6.07 -17.35
C ASP A 7 -10.78 -4.59 -17.54
N ALA A 8 -11.08 -4.08 -18.75
CA ALA A 8 -10.85 -2.70 -19.10
C ALA A 8 -11.69 -1.70 -18.29
N ASN A 9 -12.72 -2.15 -17.57
CA ASN A 9 -13.53 -1.29 -16.73
C ASN A 9 -12.90 -1.02 -15.36
N LEU A 10 -11.87 -1.78 -14.97
CA LEU A 10 -11.23 -1.67 -13.67
C LEU A 10 -9.91 -0.90 -13.76
N LEU A 11 -9.78 0.12 -12.92
CA LEU A 11 -8.66 1.06 -12.94
C LEU A 11 -8.14 1.29 -11.52
N LEU A 12 -6.83 1.12 -11.32
CA LEU A 12 -6.16 1.54 -10.08
C LEU A 12 -5.81 3.02 -10.14
N LEU A 13 -6.19 3.72 -9.08
CA LEU A 13 -5.90 5.12 -8.83
C LEU A 13 -5.13 5.25 -7.52
N ALA A 14 -4.10 6.07 -7.52
CA ALA A 14 -3.41 6.49 -6.31
C ALA A 14 -3.07 7.97 -6.47
N TYR A 15 -2.99 8.67 -5.34
CA TYR A 15 -2.70 10.10 -5.27
C TYR A 15 -1.50 10.32 -4.37
N ASP A 16 -0.64 11.28 -4.73
CA ASP A 16 0.58 11.55 -3.98
C ASP A 16 0.31 11.96 -2.53
N THR A 17 -0.85 12.55 -2.25
CA THR A 17 -1.24 13.07 -0.94
C THR A 17 -1.93 12.06 -0.05
N CYS A 18 -2.12 10.81 -0.49
CA CYS A 18 -2.85 9.80 0.28
C CYS A 18 -2.17 8.42 0.15
N SER A 19 -2.12 7.68 1.26
CA SER A 19 -1.61 6.31 1.31
C SER A 19 -2.59 5.25 0.78
N THR A 20 -3.75 5.67 0.30
CA THR A 20 -4.81 4.78 -0.18
C THR A 20 -4.78 4.64 -1.70
N VAL A 21 -4.88 3.39 -2.15
CA VAL A 21 -5.09 3.04 -3.57
C VAL A 21 -6.54 2.65 -3.76
N LEU A 22 -7.18 3.21 -4.79
CA LEU A 22 -8.58 2.98 -5.11
C LEU A 22 -8.68 2.08 -6.35
N LEU A 23 -9.57 1.10 -6.30
CA LEU A 23 -10.01 0.36 -7.47
C LEU A 23 -11.33 0.95 -7.97
N TRP A 24 -11.26 1.68 -9.07
CA TRP A 24 -12.41 2.33 -9.70
C TRP A 24 -13.01 1.43 -10.78
N ASN A 25 -14.34 1.37 -10.87
CA ASN A 25 -15.05 0.78 -12.00
C ASN A 25 -15.63 1.88 -12.89
N LEU A 26 -15.12 1.98 -14.11
CA LEU A 26 -15.49 3.00 -15.10
C LEU A 26 -16.95 2.87 -15.54
N ALA A 27 -17.41 1.66 -15.85
CA ALA A 27 -18.78 1.41 -16.29
C ALA A 27 -19.82 1.78 -15.21
N LYS A 28 -19.50 1.47 -13.94
CA LYS A 28 -20.35 1.77 -12.78
C LYS A 28 -20.10 3.16 -12.18
N ARG A 29 -19.10 3.89 -12.67
CA ARG A 29 -18.68 5.22 -12.23
C ARG A 29 -18.52 5.33 -10.71
N LYS A 30 -17.89 4.32 -10.09
CA LYS A 30 -17.70 4.29 -8.63
C LYS A 30 -16.43 3.57 -8.22
N VAL A 31 -15.97 3.89 -7.01
CA VAL A 31 -14.99 3.09 -6.29
C VAL A 31 -15.62 1.75 -5.91
N VAL A 32 -14.91 0.66 -6.20
CA VAL A 32 -15.30 -0.71 -5.85
C VAL A 32 -14.61 -1.18 -4.59
N ARG A 33 -13.34 -0.77 -4.40
CA ARG A 33 -12.53 -1.16 -3.26
C ARG A 33 -11.45 -0.12 -2.98
N GLU A 34 -11.09 -0.01 -1.71
CA GLU A 34 -10.01 0.84 -1.22
C GLU A 34 -8.95 -0.05 -0.57
N PHE A 35 -7.69 0.30 -0.77
CA PHE A 35 -6.55 -0.41 -0.23
C PHE A 35 -5.67 0.60 0.50
N THR A 36 -5.65 0.52 1.81
CA THR A 36 -4.83 1.39 2.66
C THR A 36 -3.77 0.54 3.33
N LEU A 37 -2.52 1.02 3.30
CA LEU A 37 -1.46 0.46 4.13
C LEU A 37 -1.79 0.75 5.60
N SER A 38 -2.08 -0.29 6.37
CA SER A 38 -2.18 -0.16 7.82
C SER A 38 -0.78 0.10 8.40
N GLU A 39 -0.62 1.17 9.18
CA GLU A 39 0.63 1.46 9.90
C GLU A 39 1.04 0.34 10.87
N LYS A 40 0.10 -0.55 11.24
CA LYS A 40 0.38 -1.72 12.08
C LYS A 40 1.32 -2.75 11.44
N ALA A 41 1.63 -2.64 10.14
CA ALA A 41 2.70 -3.43 9.52
C ALA A 41 4.10 -3.05 10.02
N ASN A 42 4.28 -1.85 10.58
CA ASN A 42 5.57 -1.43 11.17
C ASN A 42 5.81 -2.01 12.58
N MET A 43 4.85 -2.74 13.18
CA MET A 43 4.97 -3.30 14.52
C MET A 43 5.32 -4.80 14.51
N SER A 44 6.18 -5.23 13.58
CA SER A 44 6.76 -6.58 13.58
C SER A 44 8.28 -6.59 13.41
N LEU A 45 8.97 -5.47 13.68
CA LEU A 45 10.44 -5.38 13.60
C LEU A 45 11.10 -4.66 14.79
N SER A 46 10.43 -4.59 15.95
CA SER A 46 11.08 -4.24 17.22
C SER A 46 11.01 -5.41 18.21
N ARG A 47 11.67 -6.52 17.87
CA ARG A 47 12.13 -7.51 18.86
C ARG A 47 13.63 -7.72 18.74
N THR A 48 14.37 -6.64 18.92
CA THR A 48 15.73 -6.68 19.43
C THR A 48 15.76 -5.81 20.68
N LYS A 49 16.04 -6.45 21.83
CA LYS A 49 16.32 -5.76 23.09
C LYS A 49 17.53 -4.85 22.88
N SER A 50 17.36 -3.56 23.08
CA SER A 50 18.46 -2.66 23.41
C SER A 50 18.04 -1.81 24.60
N THR A 51 18.62 -2.17 25.75
CA THR A 51 18.65 -1.36 26.95
C THR A 51 19.57 -0.16 26.69
N SER A 52 19.00 1.03 26.50
CA SER A 52 19.52 2.28 27.08
C SER A 52 18.59 3.47 26.77
N SER A 53 18.13 4.07 27.86
CA SER A 53 17.60 5.43 28.03
C SER A 53 17.76 6.43 26.89
N SER A 54 16.64 7.00 26.44
CA SER A 54 16.41 8.46 26.48
C SER A 54 15.01 8.80 25.94
N VAL A 55 14.32 9.65 26.69
CA VAL A 55 13.04 10.27 26.33
C VAL A 55 13.24 11.23 25.16
N SER A 56 12.46 11.06 24.10
CA SER A 56 12.04 12.18 23.25
C SER A 56 10.60 11.95 22.81
N CYS A 57 9.70 12.69 23.45
CA CYS A 57 8.37 12.99 22.97
C CYS A 57 8.52 13.79 21.67
N VAL A 58 8.45 13.09 20.54
CA VAL A 58 8.23 13.69 19.24
C VAL A 58 6.85 13.21 18.81
N ASP A 59 5.95 14.17 18.63
CA ASP A 59 4.69 13.97 17.91
C ASP A 59 5.09 13.63 16.47
N GLU A 60 5.36 12.35 16.22
CA GLU A 60 5.70 11.84 14.90
C GLU A 60 4.47 12.08 14.02
N GLU A 61 4.51 13.12 13.19
CA GLU A 61 3.52 13.27 12.13
C GLU A 61 3.47 11.95 11.34
N PRO A 62 2.27 11.39 11.11
CA PRO A 62 2.15 10.14 10.40
C PRO A 62 2.79 10.30 9.02
N ILE A 63 3.94 9.65 8.80
CA ILE A 63 4.67 9.72 7.54
C ILE A 63 3.75 9.13 6.47
N VAL A 64 3.10 10.00 5.70
CA VAL A 64 2.21 9.60 4.63
C VAL A 64 3.03 8.84 3.58
N LYS A 65 2.80 7.52 3.52
CA LYS A 65 3.38 6.65 2.49
C LYS A 65 2.74 7.03 1.15
N SER A 66 3.41 7.88 0.39
CA SER A 66 2.95 8.44 -0.89
C SER A 66 3.22 7.45 -2.03
N PRO A 67 2.18 6.88 -2.67
CA PRO A 67 2.35 5.99 -3.81
C PRO A 67 2.99 6.72 -5.00
N GLN A 68 3.97 6.11 -5.66
CA GLN A 68 4.67 6.64 -6.83
C GLN A 68 4.45 5.79 -8.08
N SER A 69 4.31 4.47 -7.90
CA SER A 69 4.13 3.55 -9.02
C SER A 69 3.09 2.49 -8.68
N LEU A 70 2.36 2.06 -9.71
CA LEU A 70 1.33 1.03 -9.63
C LEU A 70 1.56 0.04 -10.77
N SER A 71 1.52 -1.25 -10.48
CA SER A 71 1.60 -2.29 -11.50
C SER A 71 0.73 -3.48 -11.15
N TRP A 72 0.06 -4.01 -12.16
CA TRP A 72 -0.75 -5.22 -12.04
C TRP A 72 0.11 -6.46 -12.29
N HIS A 73 -0.12 -7.51 -11.50
CA HIS A 73 0.29 -8.84 -11.93
C HIS A 73 -0.62 -9.30 -13.09
N CYS A 74 -0.09 -10.05 -14.06
CA CYS A 74 -0.82 -10.47 -15.27
C CYS A 74 -2.06 -11.35 -14.98
N SER A 75 -2.15 -11.91 -13.78
CA SER A 75 -3.35 -12.63 -13.32
C SER A 75 -4.53 -11.71 -13.03
N GLY A 76 -4.31 -10.43 -12.74
CA GLY A 76 -5.33 -9.46 -12.28
C GLY A 76 -5.75 -9.64 -10.82
N LYS A 77 -5.24 -10.66 -10.12
CA LYS A 77 -5.63 -10.96 -8.73
C LYS A 77 -4.83 -10.18 -7.70
N THR A 78 -3.68 -9.64 -8.10
CA THR A 78 -2.78 -8.89 -7.24
C THR A 78 -2.19 -7.69 -7.96
N PHE A 79 -1.80 -6.67 -7.21
CA PHE A 79 -1.06 -5.51 -7.71
C PHE A 79 0.01 -5.08 -6.72
N VAL A 80 0.96 -4.30 -7.22
CA VAL A 80 2.11 -3.78 -6.48
C VAL A 80 2.05 -2.27 -6.48
N VAL A 81 2.41 -1.68 -5.34
CA VAL A 81 2.54 -0.23 -5.14
C VAL A 81 3.96 0.06 -4.70
N GLY A 82 4.67 0.90 -5.45
CA GLY A 82 5.94 1.49 -5.01
C GLY A 82 5.69 2.84 -4.36
N TYR A 83 6.32 3.10 -3.21
CA TYR A 83 6.17 4.34 -2.45
C TYR A 83 7.40 5.23 -2.58
N LYS A 84 7.20 6.54 -2.41
CA LYS A 84 8.27 7.55 -2.49
C LYS A 84 9.44 7.29 -1.55
N GLN A 85 9.18 6.72 -0.37
CA GLN A 85 10.20 6.38 0.62
C GLN A 85 10.96 5.07 0.32
N GLY A 86 10.77 4.49 -0.87
CA GLY A 86 11.46 3.26 -1.30
C GLY A 86 10.81 1.96 -0.86
N GLY A 87 9.71 2.02 -0.11
CA GLY A 87 8.92 0.84 0.26
C GLY A 87 8.10 0.31 -0.92
N ILE A 88 7.74 -0.97 -0.85
CA ILE A 88 6.84 -1.62 -1.81
C ILE A 88 5.79 -2.40 -1.02
N ALA A 89 4.53 -2.38 -1.48
CA ALA A 89 3.47 -3.23 -0.92
C ALA A 89 2.79 -4.03 -2.03
N VAL A 90 2.42 -5.27 -1.71
CA VAL A 90 1.67 -6.17 -2.60
C VAL A 90 0.28 -6.36 -2.01
N PHE A 91 -0.74 -6.14 -2.84
CA PHE A 91 -2.14 -6.28 -2.44
C PHE A 91 -2.80 -7.40 -3.23
N LEU A 92 -3.58 -8.23 -2.52
CA LEU A 92 -4.54 -9.14 -3.13
C LEU A 92 -5.86 -8.40 -3.33
N VAL A 93 -6.42 -8.49 -4.52
CA VAL A 93 -7.70 -7.85 -4.85
C VAL A 93 -8.82 -8.53 -4.09
N ASP A 94 -8.92 -9.86 -4.12
CA ASP A 94 -10.10 -10.58 -3.61
C ASP A 94 -10.14 -10.72 -2.09
N LYS A 95 -9.01 -10.58 -1.38
CA LYS A 95 -8.93 -10.72 0.07
C LYS A 95 -8.81 -9.36 0.75
N SER A 96 -9.54 -9.18 1.86
CA SER A 96 -9.28 -8.08 2.79
C SER A 96 -7.91 -8.29 3.46
N VAL A 97 -6.89 -7.66 2.87
CA VAL A 97 -5.53 -7.36 3.37
C VAL A 97 -4.83 -8.45 4.22
N GLU A 98 -3.88 -9.15 3.60
CA GLU A 98 -2.61 -9.53 4.27
C GLU A 98 -1.49 -8.75 3.54
N CYS A 99 -0.87 -7.81 4.25
CA CYS A 99 0.30 -7.08 3.77
C CYS A 99 1.52 -7.99 3.98
N ILE A 100 2.05 -8.57 2.89
CA ILE A 100 3.32 -9.29 2.95
C ILE A 100 4.42 -8.29 2.62
N ASP A 101 5.06 -7.75 3.66
CA ASP A 101 6.28 -6.97 3.51
C ASP A 101 7.40 -7.90 3.04
N THR A 102 7.79 -7.78 1.77
CA THR A 102 8.92 -8.54 1.23
C THR A 102 10.19 -7.72 1.42
N LEU A 103 10.96 -8.06 2.45
CA LEU A 103 12.33 -7.62 2.68
C LEU A 103 13.21 -8.06 1.49
N GLN A 104 13.94 -7.13 0.87
CA GLN A 104 15.12 -7.49 0.06
C GLN A 104 16.38 -7.39 0.92
N LYS A 105 17.26 -8.38 0.71
CA LYS A 105 18.45 -8.76 1.46
C LYS A 105 19.64 -7.85 1.19
#